data_AF-A0AAW3MVY0-F1
#
_entry.id   AF-A0AAW3MVY0-F1
#
_cell.length_a   1.000
_cell.length_b   1.000
_cell.length_c   1.000
_cell.angle_alpha   90.00
_cell.angle_beta   90.00
_cell.angle_gamma   90.00
#
_symmetry.space_group_name_H-M   'P 1'
#
loop_
_entity.id
_entity.type
_entity.pdbx_description
1 polymer ?
#
loop_
_entity_poly.entity_id
_entity_poly.type
_entity_poly.pdbx_seq_one_letter_code
_entity_poly.pdbx_strand_id
1 'polypeptide(L)'
;MMGVSMRFRFLGAALALCTVAGVSQADTIGWDGVAEVPAMADSPGHYLVCPPGTHFDASRGAVDRATCSKGSFGWDAAGGPKSMTLQQALDQHFKAPAGTRAVAVGPLPVYSSDGRLDGWLHIAYKLGKE
;
A
#
# COMPACT_ATOMS: atom_id res chain seq x y z
N MET A 1 -21.21 -38.76 -65.94
CA MET A 1 -21.84 -39.36 -64.74
C MET A 1 -21.85 -38.32 -63.64
N MET A 2 -22.99 -38.19 -62.98
CA MET A 2 -23.31 -37.24 -61.90
C MET A 2 -22.35 -37.35 -60.71
N GLY A 3 -22.18 -36.25 -59.95
CA GLY A 3 -21.48 -36.33 -58.66
C GLY A 3 -21.20 -35.03 -57.91
N VAL A 4 -22.27 -34.36 -57.46
CA VAL A 4 -22.39 -33.67 -56.15
C VAL A 4 -21.44 -32.51 -55.79
N SER A 5 -22.03 -31.31 -55.84
CA SER A 5 -21.98 -30.19 -54.88
C SER A 5 -21.00 -30.23 -53.69
N MET A 6 -20.19 -29.18 -53.52
CA MET A 6 -20.20 -28.41 -52.26
C MET A 6 -19.70 -26.98 -52.48
N ARG A 7 -20.61 -26.03 -52.23
CA ARG A 7 -20.32 -24.60 -52.12
C ARG A 7 -19.61 -24.36 -50.79
N PHE A 8 -18.45 -23.71 -50.79
CA PHE A 8 -17.98 -22.98 -49.62
C PHE A 8 -17.52 -21.58 -50.04
N ARG A 9 -18.38 -20.61 -49.72
CA ARG A 9 -18.04 -19.20 -49.69
C ARG A 9 -17.23 -18.95 -48.42
N PHE A 10 -16.01 -18.44 -48.55
CA PHE A 10 -15.36 -17.74 -47.45
C PHE A 10 -15.30 -16.25 -47.80
N LEU A 11 -16.27 -15.54 -47.24
CA LEU A 11 -16.19 -14.11 -46.94
C LEU A 11 -15.30 -13.92 -45.71
N GLY A 12 -14.64 -12.76 -45.66
CA GLY A 12 -14.23 -12.09 -44.42
C GLY A 12 -12.76 -12.25 -44.08
N ALA A 13 -12.08 -11.27 -43.49
CA ALA A 13 -12.39 -9.89 -43.14
C ALA A 13 -11.02 -9.22 -42.97
N ALA A 14 -10.77 -8.11 -43.67
CA ALA A 14 -10.63 -6.79 -43.07
C ALA A 14 -9.77 -6.74 -41.79
N LEU A 15 -8.63 -6.06 -41.95
CA LEU A 15 -7.82 -5.40 -40.94
C LEU A 15 -8.51 -5.15 -39.59
N ALA A 16 -7.88 -5.64 -38.52
CA ALA A 16 -7.88 -4.96 -37.24
C ALA A 16 -6.44 -4.97 -36.72
N LEU A 17 -5.68 -3.93 -37.09
CA LEU A 17 -4.53 -3.49 -36.32
C LEU A 17 -5.06 -3.10 -34.94
N CYS A 18 -5.10 -4.04 -34.01
CA CYS A 18 -5.21 -3.72 -32.60
C CYS A 18 -3.89 -3.05 -32.21
N THR A 19 -3.80 -1.74 -32.45
CA THR A 19 -2.98 -0.85 -31.65
C THR A 19 -3.47 -1.02 -30.22
N VAL A 20 -2.83 -1.92 -29.49
CA VAL A 20 -2.87 -1.90 -28.03
C VAL A 20 -2.16 -0.60 -27.67
N ALA A 21 -2.92 0.50 -27.68
CA ALA A 21 -2.57 1.68 -26.93
C ALA A 21 -2.47 1.18 -25.49
N GLY A 22 -1.25 0.84 -25.09
CA GLY A 22 -0.90 0.55 -23.72
C GLY A 22 -1.26 1.79 -22.94
N VAL A 23 -2.45 1.77 -22.33
CA VAL A 23 -2.79 2.70 -21.28
C VAL A 23 -2.00 2.22 -20.08
N SER A 24 -0.70 2.49 -20.07
CA SER A 24 0.05 2.63 -18.83
C SER A 24 -0.48 3.91 -18.17
N GLN A 25 -1.72 3.87 -17.66
CA GLN A 25 -2.03 4.64 -16.47
C GLN A 25 -1.20 3.98 -15.39
N ALA A 26 0.06 4.42 -15.30
CA ALA A 26 0.66 4.57 -14.00
C ALA A 26 -0.34 5.44 -13.25
N ASP A 27 -1.15 4.81 -12.39
CA ASP A 27 -1.71 5.48 -11.25
C ASP A 27 -0.51 6.09 -10.52
N THR A 28 -0.12 7.30 -10.91
CA THR A 28 0.41 8.27 -9.95
C THR A 28 -0.73 8.41 -8.96
N ILE A 29 -0.73 7.50 -7.98
CA ILE A 29 -1.42 7.62 -6.73
C ILE A 29 -0.85 8.92 -6.14
N GLY A 30 -1.39 10.06 -6.58
CA GLY A 30 -0.86 11.36 -6.19
C GLY A 30 -0.99 11.42 -4.70
N TRP A 31 0.11 11.51 -3.97
CA TRP A 31 0.09 11.73 -2.54
C TRP A 31 0.84 13.02 -2.29
N ASP A 32 0.39 13.77 -1.29
CA ASP A 32 0.97 15.04 -0.91
C ASP A 32 2.19 14.85 -0.01
N GLY A 33 2.32 13.68 0.60
CA GLY A 33 3.48 13.32 1.39
C GLY A 33 3.46 11.88 1.90
N VAL A 34 4.50 11.56 2.67
CA VAL A 34 4.70 10.26 3.32
C VAL A 34 4.98 10.49 4.80
N ALA A 35 4.22 9.83 5.66
CA ALA A 35 4.44 9.82 7.11
C ALA A 35 5.27 8.60 7.52
N GLU A 36 6.27 8.81 8.39
CA GLU A 36 7.02 7.74 9.03
C GLU A 36 6.17 7.11 10.14
N VAL A 37 5.79 5.84 9.97
CA VAL A 37 4.90 5.13 10.90
C VAL A 37 5.43 3.72 11.17
N PRO A 38 6.36 3.53 12.10
CA PRO A 38 6.92 2.21 12.37
C PRO A 38 5.80 1.22 12.74
N ALA A 39 5.56 0.24 11.88
CA ALA A 39 4.47 -0.71 12.03
C ALA A 39 4.74 -1.97 11.20
N MET A 40 4.02 -3.04 11.54
CA MET A 40 4.02 -4.28 10.77
C MET A 40 2.59 -4.68 10.37
N ALA A 41 2.46 -5.32 9.21
CA ALA A 41 1.18 -5.88 8.78
C ALA A 41 0.73 -7.00 9.74
N ASP A 42 -0.51 -6.90 10.20
CA ASP A 42 -1.14 -7.87 11.10
C ASP A 42 -2.08 -8.78 10.31
N SER A 43 -3.05 -8.16 9.62
CA SER A 43 -4.02 -8.79 8.75
C SER A 43 -4.39 -7.81 7.62
N PRO A 44 -5.10 -8.24 6.56
CA PRO A 44 -5.44 -7.36 5.45
C PRO A 44 -6.14 -6.07 5.92
N GLY A 45 -5.49 -4.92 5.70
CA GLY A 45 -6.00 -3.60 6.10
C GLY A 45 -5.68 -3.17 7.55
N HIS A 46 -4.98 -4.01 8.32
CA HIS A 46 -4.70 -3.81 9.74
C HIS A 46 -3.21 -3.96 10.06
N TYR A 47 -2.73 -3.10 10.96
CA TYR A 47 -1.31 -2.95 11.25
C TYR A 47 -1.08 -2.84 12.76
N LEU A 48 -0.03 -3.50 13.25
CA LEU A 48 0.50 -3.29 14.59
C LEU A 48 1.46 -2.11 14.53
N VAL A 49 1.06 -0.98 15.13
CA VAL A 49 1.77 0.29 15.01
C VAL A 49 2.46 0.64 16.33
N CYS A 50 3.68 1.15 16.22
CA CYS A 50 4.47 1.63 17.34
C CYS A 50 3.84 2.85 18.05
N PRO A 51 4.18 3.13 19.32
CA PRO A 51 3.80 4.39 19.94
C PRO A 51 4.41 5.62 19.23
N PRO A 52 3.79 6.82 19.31
CA PRO A 52 4.35 8.04 18.75
C PRO A 52 5.73 8.37 19.34
N GLY A 53 6.61 8.98 18.54
CA GLY A 53 7.99 9.30 18.95
C GLY A 53 8.96 8.12 18.88
N THR A 54 8.48 6.93 18.54
CA THR A 54 9.33 5.80 18.16
C THR A 54 9.92 6.07 16.77
N HIS A 55 11.23 5.88 16.63
CA HIS A 55 11.95 6.12 15.38
C HIS A 55 12.41 4.82 14.71
N PHE A 56 12.53 4.87 13.40
CA PHE A 56 13.17 3.83 12.60
C PHE A 56 14.70 3.81 12.82
N ASP A 57 15.26 2.66 13.20
CA ASP A 57 16.71 2.41 13.27
C ASP A 57 17.09 1.30 12.27
N ALA A 58 17.54 1.73 11.09
CA ALA A 58 17.93 0.85 9.98
C ALA A 58 19.07 -0.13 10.31
N SER A 59 19.79 0.07 11.42
CA SER A 59 20.93 -0.76 11.81
C SER A 59 20.58 -1.98 12.66
N ARG A 60 19.35 -2.05 13.20
CA ARG A 60 18.96 -3.08 14.18
C ARG A 60 17.64 -3.80 13.87
N GLY A 61 16.85 -3.28 12.93
CA GLY A 61 15.46 -3.67 12.79
C GLY A 61 14.62 -3.04 13.91
N ALA A 62 13.54 -2.39 13.53
CA ALA A 62 12.67 -1.60 14.40
C ALA A 62 11.38 -2.33 14.87
N VAL A 63 11.10 -3.60 14.59
CA VAL A 63 9.88 -4.30 15.04
C VAL A 63 10.12 -5.80 14.87
N ASP A 64 10.02 -6.56 15.96
CA ASP A 64 9.72 -7.99 15.89
C ASP A 64 8.29 -8.19 16.42
N ARG A 65 7.67 -9.35 16.18
CA ARG A 65 6.31 -9.62 16.66
C ARG A 65 6.13 -9.44 18.18
N ALA A 66 7.20 -9.33 18.96
CA ALA A 66 7.18 -9.17 20.40
C ALA A 66 7.44 -7.73 20.87
N THR A 67 8.12 -6.89 20.08
CA THR A 67 8.53 -5.53 20.46
C THR A 67 8.45 -4.57 19.28
N CYS A 68 8.00 -3.36 19.57
CA CYS A 68 8.10 -2.23 18.67
C CYS A 68 9.38 -1.47 19.03
N SER A 69 10.36 -1.39 18.13
CA SER A 69 11.64 -0.65 18.17
C SER A 69 12.01 -0.14 19.57
N LYS A 70 12.69 -0.99 20.36
CA LYS A 70 13.14 -0.66 21.73
C LYS A 70 12.02 -0.23 22.69
N GLY A 71 10.82 -0.79 22.55
CA GLY A 71 9.67 -0.58 23.45
C GLY A 71 8.54 -1.60 23.25
N SER A 72 7.54 -1.53 24.11
CA SER A 72 6.32 -2.35 23.98
C SER A 72 5.40 -1.74 22.92
N PHE A 73 4.68 -2.58 22.16
CA PHE A 73 3.53 -2.11 21.40
C PHE A 73 2.52 -1.45 22.35
N GLY A 74 1.68 -0.54 21.82
CA GLY A 74 0.46 -0.18 22.53
C GLY A 74 -0.39 -1.43 22.74
N TRP A 75 -0.98 -1.59 23.92
CA TRP A 75 -1.77 -2.78 24.25
C TRP A 75 -3.26 -2.53 24.02
N ASP A 76 -3.97 -3.54 23.53
CA ASP A 76 -5.43 -3.55 23.56
C ASP A 76 -5.96 -3.98 24.94
N ALA A 77 -7.29 -3.97 25.10
CA ALA A 77 -7.93 -4.36 26.35
C ALA A 77 -7.73 -5.85 26.72
N ALA A 78 -7.32 -6.68 25.76
CA ALA A 78 -7.01 -8.09 25.94
C ALA A 78 -5.52 -8.34 26.26
N GLY A 79 -4.70 -7.30 26.33
CA GLY A 79 -3.26 -7.42 26.58
C GLY A 79 -2.46 -7.89 25.37
N GLY A 80 -3.03 -7.79 24.16
CA GLY A 80 -2.32 -8.00 22.89
C GLY A 80 -1.83 -6.67 22.30
N PRO A 81 -0.90 -6.70 21.32
CA PRO A 81 -0.52 -5.50 20.59
C PRO A 81 -1.72 -4.94 19.82
N LYS A 82 -1.96 -3.64 19.95
CA LYS A 82 -3.10 -2.94 19.35
C LYS A 82 -2.98 -2.92 17.83
N SER A 83 -3.98 -3.51 17.16
CA SER A 83 -4.13 -3.48 15.72
C SER A 83 -5.02 -2.31 15.29
N MET A 84 -4.64 -1.58 14.23
CA MET A 84 -5.36 -0.39 13.76
C MET A 84 -5.31 -0.23 12.23
N THR A 85 -6.19 0.61 11.69
CA THR A 85 -6.21 0.94 10.25
C THR A 85 -5.12 1.95 9.89
N LEU A 86 -4.80 2.09 8.59
CA LEU A 86 -3.86 3.09 8.10
C LEU A 86 -4.24 4.52 8.49
N GLN A 87 -5.53 4.86 8.43
CA GLN A 87 -5.98 6.20 8.81
C GLN A 87 -5.76 6.45 10.30
N GLN A 88 -6.09 5.48 11.16
CA GLN A 88 -5.87 5.60 12.60
C GLN A 88 -4.38 5.74 12.94
N ALA A 89 -3.54 4.97 12.25
CA ALA A 89 -2.09 5.06 12.38
C ALA A 89 -1.56 6.44 11.93
N LEU A 90 -2.06 6.95 10.80
CA LEU A 90 -1.71 8.28 10.30
C LEU A 90 -2.12 9.37 11.29
N ASP A 91 -3.36 9.34 11.78
CA ASP A 91 -3.88 10.34 12.73
C ASP A 91 -3.08 10.35 14.05
N GLN A 92 -2.54 9.20 14.45
CA GLN A 92 -1.73 9.05 15.66
C GLN A 92 -0.28 9.54 15.49
N HIS A 93 0.31 9.40 14.29
CA HIS A 93 1.74 9.67 14.04
C HIS A 93 2.01 10.96 13.28
N PHE A 94 1.00 11.52 12.62
CA PHE A 94 1.14 12.69 11.78
C PHE A 94 0.11 13.75 12.15
N LYS A 95 0.59 14.96 12.41
CA LYS A 95 -0.27 16.13 12.59
C LYS A 95 -0.31 16.92 11.29
N ALA A 96 -1.46 16.91 10.63
CA ALA A 96 -1.67 17.70 9.43
C ALA A 96 -1.53 19.22 9.71
N PRO A 97 -1.09 20.01 8.71
CA PRO A 97 -1.11 21.47 8.80
C PRO A 97 -2.51 22.00 9.15
N ALA A 98 -2.57 23.15 9.83
CA ALA A 98 -3.84 23.78 10.19
C ALA A 98 -4.73 24.06 8.95
N GLY A 99 -6.02 23.79 9.06
CA GLY A 99 -6.99 23.94 7.96
C GLY A 99 -6.93 22.82 6.93
N THR A 100 -6.22 21.73 7.22
CA THR A 100 -6.15 20.55 6.36
C THR A 100 -6.28 19.26 7.17
N ARG A 101 -6.79 18.21 6.52
CA ARG A 101 -6.84 16.85 7.03
C ARG A 101 -5.99 15.93 6.17
N ALA A 102 -5.16 15.11 6.82
CA ALA A 102 -4.43 14.05 6.13
C ALA A 102 -5.32 12.81 5.95
N VAL A 103 -5.37 12.27 4.73
CA VAL A 103 -6.11 11.06 4.37
C VAL A 103 -5.12 10.01 3.91
N ALA A 104 -5.12 8.86 4.57
CA ALA A 104 -4.27 7.74 4.20
C ALA A 104 -4.65 7.24 2.80
N VAL A 105 -3.66 7.16 1.93
CA VAL A 105 -3.80 6.69 0.55
C VAL A 105 -3.37 5.25 0.44
N GLY A 106 -2.27 4.88 1.12
CA GLY A 106 -1.81 3.51 1.10
C GLY A 106 -0.57 3.27 1.94
N PRO A 107 -0.29 1.99 2.22
CA PRO A 107 0.94 1.57 2.84
C PRO A 107 2.08 1.62 1.81
N LEU A 108 3.25 2.06 2.24
CA LEU A 108 4.48 2.02 1.46
C LEU A 108 5.45 1.06 2.14
N PRO A 109 5.96 0.05 1.40
CA PRO A 109 6.95 -0.87 1.93
C PRO A 109 8.27 -0.14 2.14
N VAL A 110 8.95 -0.49 3.22
CA VAL A 110 10.32 -0.07 3.47
C VAL A 110 11.25 -1.26 3.30
N TYR A 111 12.34 -1.02 2.58
CA TYR A 111 13.35 -2.01 2.30
C TYR A 111 14.61 -1.69 3.10
N SER A 112 15.26 -2.72 3.62
CA SER A 112 16.59 -2.62 4.22
C SER A 112 17.65 -2.29 3.16
N SER A 113 18.83 -1.89 3.61
CA SER A 113 19.95 -1.56 2.71
C SER A 113 20.42 -2.73 1.82
N ASP A 114 20.15 -3.98 2.22
CA ASP A 114 20.39 -5.21 1.45
C ASP A 114 19.19 -5.62 0.57
N GLY A 115 18.14 -4.78 0.48
CA GLY A 115 17.01 -4.93 -0.44
C GLY A 115 15.91 -5.88 0.03
N ARG A 116 15.95 -6.33 1.29
CA ARG A 116 14.88 -7.18 1.86
C ARG A 116 13.70 -6.31 2.27
N LEU A 117 12.48 -6.81 2.07
CA LEU A 117 11.30 -6.18 2.63
C LEU A 117 11.39 -6.30 4.14
N ASP A 118 11.60 -5.16 4.79
CA ASP A 118 12.03 -5.12 6.19
C ASP A 118 10.85 -4.83 7.14
N GLY A 119 9.61 -4.95 6.63
CA GLY A 119 8.40 -5.00 7.45
C GLY A 119 7.88 -3.65 7.92
N TRP A 120 8.54 -2.54 7.60
CA TRP A 120 8.12 -1.19 8.01
C TRP A 120 7.07 -0.60 7.08
N LEU A 121 6.07 0.06 7.67
CA LEU A 121 5.03 0.81 6.99
C LEU A 121 5.37 2.31 6.93
N HIS A 122 5.51 2.87 5.74
CA HIS A 122 5.29 4.30 5.55
C HIS A 122 3.85 4.53 5.10
N ILE A 123 3.24 5.67 5.44
CA ILE A 123 1.87 5.97 5.00
C ILE A 123 1.92 7.12 4.01
N ALA A 124 1.63 6.81 2.75
CA ALA A 124 1.33 7.84 1.77
C ALA A 124 0.00 8.51 2.14
N TYR A 125 -0.04 9.85 2.15
CA TYR A 125 -1.24 10.60 2.47
C TYR A 125 -1.54 11.71 1.46
N LYS A 126 -2.82 12.08 1.37
CA LYS A 126 -3.27 13.32 0.73
C LYS A 126 -3.73 14.33 1.77
N LEU A 127 -3.60 15.61 1.48
CA LEU A 127 -4.17 16.70 2.27
C LEU A 127 -5.48 17.17 1.62
N GLY A 128 -6.58 17.01 2.36
CA GLY A 128 -7.86 17.63 2.04
C GLY A 128 -8.05 18.92 2.84
N LYS A 129 -8.83 19.88 2.35
CA LYS A 129 -9.29 21.01 3.16
C LYS A 129 -10.27 20.52 4.22
N GLU A 130 -10.12 21.03 5.44
CA GLU A 130 -11.04 20.78 6.56
C GLU A 130 -12.13 21.86 6.64
#